data_AF-A0A7C2PG66-F1
#
_entry.id   AF-A0A7C2PG66-F1
#
_cell.length_a   1.000
_cell.length_b   1.000
_cell.length_c   1.000
_cell.angle_alpha   90.00
_cell.angle_beta   90.00
_cell.angle_gamma   90.00
#
_symmetry.space_group_name_H-M   'P 1'
#
loop_
_entity.id
_entity.type
_entity.pdbx_description
1 polymer ?
#
loop_
_entity_poly.entity_id
_entity_poly.type
_entity_poly.pdbx_seq_one_letter_code
_entity_poly.pdbx_strand_id
1 'polypeptide(L)'
;MRTHEHEKNSHKAWVVDVDMGYGHSRAAFALRDLSNGEVISANNYKGIPPADRKMWQQSRELYETISRMKPIPVIGDVLFEALDRWQQIPQFYPRRDLSAPNLQLKQIYRLIKKGLGKQLVESLSKNPVPIVSTFFIPAFAADYYDYPGDIYCVTCDADISRAWAPLDPKTSRIKYLASNGRVVERLKLYGVREEQIFLTGFPLPKELVGGPAATALKDRLMERICNLDPRGIFHERYERQLRHELGPARCKLTQAAHPLTVLYSVGGAGAQRKLGADILASLRRPIARHELRFVLMAGTRKDVVKYYTDAAVALGLEKELGEWVRIPSYETRPEYFAGFNEQLALADILWTKPSELSFYTGLGLPIVMAPPIGSQEEFNRLWLQYIGGGITQNEPLYAEEWLFDWINSGGMARMAWSGYTEAPTHGTYRIEDVVLGRDSELHELPLIV
;
A
#
# COMPACT_ATOMS: atom_id res chain seq x y z
N MET A 1 2.64 -22.24 20.10
CA MET A 1 2.92 -21.65 18.77
C MET A 1 2.07 -22.35 17.71
N ARG A 2 0.81 -21.92 17.54
CA ARG A 2 -0.16 -22.38 16.51
C ARG A 2 -1.20 -21.29 16.16
N THR A 3 -1.00 -20.04 16.59
CA THR A 3 -2.08 -19.02 16.63
C THR A 3 -2.44 -18.45 15.25
N HIS A 4 -1.52 -18.41 14.29
CA HIS A 4 -1.76 -17.88 12.94
C HIS A 4 -1.78 -18.94 11.82
N GLU A 5 -1.80 -20.23 12.17
CA GLU A 5 -2.17 -21.26 11.21
C GLU A 5 -3.70 -21.35 11.15
N HIS A 6 -4.27 -21.14 9.97
CA HIS A 6 -5.71 -21.30 9.77
C HIS A 6 -5.99 -22.75 9.39
N GLU A 7 -6.94 -23.40 10.06
CA GLU A 7 -7.52 -24.64 9.54
C GLU A 7 -8.00 -24.38 8.11
N LYS A 8 -7.46 -25.15 7.16
CA LYS A 8 -7.93 -25.13 5.77
C LYS A 8 -9.42 -25.47 5.78
N ASN A 9 -10.25 -24.63 5.16
CA ASN A 9 -11.68 -24.85 4.83
C ASN A 9 -12.77 -24.13 5.68
N SER A 10 -12.48 -23.13 6.51
CA SER A 10 -13.55 -22.26 7.06
C SER A 10 -13.42 -20.81 6.62
N HIS A 11 -14.53 -20.26 6.08
CA HIS A 11 -14.63 -18.85 5.72
C HIS A 11 -14.84 -18.04 7.00
N LYS A 12 -13.80 -17.36 7.49
CA LYS A 12 -13.83 -16.68 8.79
C LYS A 12 -14.30 -15.23 8.70
N ALA A 13 -14.10 -14.60 7.55
CA ALA A 13 -14.62 -13.28 7.23
C ALA A 13 -14.76 -13.10 5.71
N TRP A 14 -15.68 -12.24 5.28
CA TRP A 14 -15.74 -11.75 3.91
C TRP A 14 -14.71 -10.65 3.69
N VAL A 15 -13.76 -10.84 2.76
CA VAL A 15 -12.79 -9.79 2.39
C VAL A 15 -13.28 -9.05 1.15
N VAL A 16 -13.51 -7.75 1.27
CA VAL A 16 -14.19 -6.94 0.24
C VAL A 16 -13.34 -5.73 -0.17
N ASP A 17 -13.02 -5.63 -1.46
CA ASP A 17 -12.32 -4.48 -2.03
C ASP A 17 -13.18 -3.70 -3.03
N VAL A 18 -12.57 -2.69 -3.65
CA VAL A 18 -13.13 -1.99 -4.81
C VAL A 18 -12.06 -1.87 -5.88
N ASP A 19 -12.37 -2.34 -7.09
CA ASP A 19 -11.51 -2.22 -8.26
C ASP A 19 -11.55 -0.77 -8.80
N MET A 20 -10.85 0.13 -8.12
CA MET A 20 -10.67 1.54 -8.52
C MET A 20 -9.20 2.02 -8.41
N GLY A 21 -8.29 1.07 -8.27
CA GLY A 21 -6.86 1.25 -8.06
C GLY A 21 -6.28 -0.05 -7.54
N TYR A 22 -4.97 -0.09 -7.27
CA TYR A 22 -4.33 -1.28 -6.71
C TYR A 22 -4.24 -1.24 -5.18
N GLY A 23 -4.31 -0.06 -4.53
CA GLY A 23 -4.07 0.03 -3.10
C GLY A 23 -5.05 -0.75 -2.24
N HIS A 24 -6.35 -0.58 -2.48
CA HIS A 24 -7.40 -1.33 -1.77
C HIS A 24 -7.35 -2.82 -2.08
N SER A 25 -7.16 -3.18 -3.36
CA SER A 25 -7.06 -4.57 -3.79
C SER A 25 -5.83 -5.29 -3.23
N ARG A 26 -4.69 -4.60 -3.10
CA ARG A 26 -3.46 -5.13 -2.53
C ARG A 26 -3.61 -5.38 -1.03
N ALA A 27 -4.22 -4.44 -0.32
CA ALA A 27 -4.55 -4.60 1.09
C ALA A 27 -5.51 -5.79 1.32
N ALA A 28 -6.54 -5.93 0.48
CA ALA A 28 -7.46 -7.06 0.52
C ALA A 28 -6.76 -8.39 0.19
N PHE A 29 -5.87 -8.38 -0.80
CA PHE A 29 -5.10 -9.57 -1.19
C PHE A 29 -4.22 -10.08 -0.04
N ALA A 30 -3.64 -9.20 0.77
CA ALA A 30 -2.87 -9.58 1.96
C ALA A 30 -3.75 -10.22 3.06
N LEU A 31 -5.06 -9.98 3.05
CA LEU A 31 -6.03 -10.50 4.02
C LEU A 31 -6.82 -11.71 3.52
N ARG A 32 -6.56 -12.19 2.30
CA ARG A 32 -7.32 -13.27 1.63
C ARG A 32 -7.44 -14.57 2.45
N ASP A 33 -6.51 -14.83 3.37
CA ASP A 33 -6.56 -16.03 4.22
C ASP A 33 -7.80 -16.04 5.14
N LEU A 34 -8.33 -14.87 5.52
CA LEU A 34 -9.56 -14.74 6.30
C LEU A 34 -10.79 -15.26 5.53
N SER A 35 -10.75 -15.19 4.21
CA SER A 35 -11.82 -15.54 3.28
C SER A 35 -11.49 -16.78 2.43
N ASN A 36 -10.58 -17.64 2.91
CA ASN A 36 -10.15 -18.86 2.20
C ASN A 36 -9.62 -18.61 0.78
N GLY A 37 -8.90 -17.50 0.59
CA GLY A 37 -8.28 -17.07 -0.65
C GLY A 37 -9.14 -16.17 -1.55
N GLU A 38 -10.42 -15.99 -1.24
CA GLU A 38 -11.35 -15.21 -2.07
C GLU A 38 -11.36 -13.71 -1.70
N VAL A 39 -11.32 -12.82 -2.68
CA VAL A 39 -11.55 -11.38 -2.48
C VAL A 39 -12.69 -10.92 -3.36
N ILE A 40 -13.69 -10.27 -2.77
CA ILE A 40 -14.88 -9.81 -3.49
C ILE A 40 -14.72 -8.33 -3.84
N SER A 41 -14.69 -8.01 -5.13
CA SER A 41 -14.74 -6.62 -5.59
C SER A 41 -16.17 -6.09 -5.64
N ALA A 42 -16.51 -5.18 -4.73
CA ALA A 42 -17.87 -4.67 -4.56
C ALA A 42 -18.44 -3.96 -5.80
N ASN A 43 -17.57 -3.54 -6.73
CA ASN A 43 -17.96 -2.91 -7.99
C ASN A 43 -17.91 -3.86 -9.21
N ASN A 44 -17.52 -5.13 -9.03
CA ASN A 44 -17.37 -6.09 -10.13
C ASN A 44 -17.61 -7.57 -9.76
N TYR A 45 -18.36 -7.86 -8.70
CA TYR A 45 -18.65 -9.23 -8.28
C TYR A 45 -19.64 -9.95 -9.22
N LYS A 46 -19.61 -11.29 -9.20
CA LYS A 46 -20.50 -12.12 -10.01
C LYS A 46 -21.95 -11.91 -9.59
N GLY A 47 -22.80 -11.50 -10.53
CA GLY A 47 -24.23 -11.24 -10.28
C GLY A 47 -24.56 -9.81 -9.84
N ILE A 48 -23.60 -8.88 -9.89
CA ILE A 48 -23.86 -7.45 -9.61
C ILE A 48 -25.01 -6.90 -10.48
N PRO A 49 -26.03 -6.27 -9.88
CA PRO A 49 -27.13 -5.67 -10.64
C PRO A 49 -26.62 -4.60 -11.62
N PRO A 50 -27.20 -4.49 -12.83
CA PRO A 50 -26.80 -3.46 -13.80
C PRO A 50 -26.91 -2.03 -13.25
N ALA A 51 -27.91 -1.77 -12.40
CA ALA A 51 -28.08 -0.47 -11.75
C ALA A 51 -26.92 -0.15 -10.80
N ASP A 52 -26.49 -1.11 -9.97
CA ASP A 52 -25.36 -0.95 -9.05
C ASP A 52 -24.05 -0.76 -9.81
N ARG A 53 -23.82 -1.60 -10.83
CA ARG A 53 -22.64 -1.45 -11.71
C ARG A 53 -22.60 -0.07 -12.36
N LYS A 54 -23.74 0.45 -12.80
CA LYS A 54 -23.85 1.81 -13.37
C LYS A 54 -23.55 2.89 -12.32
N MET A 55 -24.04 2.75 -11.09
CA MET A 55 -23.74 3.71 -10.00
C MET A 55 -22.23 3.74 -9.66
N TRP A 56 -21.59 2.57 -9.60
CA TRP A 56 -20.14 2.47 -9.42
C TRP A 56 -19.37 3.09 -10.58
N GLN A 57 -19.77 2.80 -11.83
CA GLN A 57 -19.17 3.37 -13.03
C GLN A 57 -19.27 4.89 -13.04
N GLN A 58 -20.44 5.45 -12.76
CA GLN A 58 -20.65 6.90 -12.70
C GLN A 58 -19.81 7.57 -11.59
N SER A 59 -19.70 6.93 -10.42
CA SER A 59 -18.83 7.41 -9.35
C SER A 59 -17.35 7.40 -9.75
N ARG A 60 -16.92 6.35 -10.45
CA ARG A 60 -15.55 6.20 -10.94
C ARG A 60 -15.25 7.20 -12.06
N GLU A 61 -16.14 7.38 -13.02
CA GLU A 61 -16.01 8.36 -14.10
C GLU A 61 -15.92 9.77 -13.55
N LEU A 62 -16.74 10.12 -12.55
CA LEU A 62 -16.65 11.40 -11.86
C LEU A 62 -15.25 11.56 -11.23
N TYR A 63 -14.77 10.54 -10.50
CA TYR A 63 -13.43 10.56 -9.87
C TYR A 63 -12.29 10.67 -10.89
N GLU A 64 -12.32 9.88 -11.98
CA GLU A 64 -11.29 9.89 -13.02
C GLU A 64 -11.28 11.20 -13.83
N THR A 65 -12.45 11.71 -14.20
CA THR A 65 -12.59 12.99 -14.91
C THR A 65 -12.03 14.12 -14.05
N ILE A 66 -12.28 14.10 -12.75
CA ILE A 66 -11.71 15.04 -11.77
C ILE A 66 -10.19 14.89 -11.67
N SER A 67 -9.68 13.65 -11.57
CA SER A 67 -8.25 13.37 -11.44
C SER A 67 -7.45 13.74 -12.70
N ARG A 68 -8.02 13.61 -13.90
CA ARG A 68 -7.37 13.92 -15.18
C ARG A 68 -7.29 15.42 -15.50
N MET A 69 -8.07 16.26 -14.80
CA MET A 69 -8.03 17.73 -14.97
C MET A 69 -6.87 18.40 -14.23
N LYS A 70 -6.17 17.70 -13.33
CA LYS A 70 -4.86 18.09 -12.81
C LYS A 70 -3.80 17.61 -13.82
N PRO A 71 -3.37 18.38 -14.86
CA PRO A 71 -3.03 19.81 -14.82
C PRO A 71 -3.42 20.57 -16.12
N ILE A 72 -4.54 21.31 -16.12
CA ILE A 72 -4.83 22.27 -17.19
C ILE A 72 -4.92 23.67 -16.57
N PRO A 73 -3.93 24.56 -16.74
CA PRO A 73 -3.93 25.92 -16.18
C PRO A 73 -4.98 26.87 -16.82
N VAL A 74 -5.97 26.30 -17.51
CA VAL A 74 -6.97 27.02 -18.33
C VAL A 74 -8.40 26.70 -17.92
N ILE A 75 -8.63 25.66 -17.10
CA ILE A 75 -9.97 25.36 -16.56
C ILE A 75 -10.08 26.08 -15.21
N GLY A 76 -10.90 27.14 -15.18
CA GLY A 76 -10.87 28.21 -14.18
C GLY A 76 -10.85 27.78 -12.71
N ASP A 77 -10.23 28.64 -11.90
CA ASP A 77 -9.93 28.49 -10.47
C ASP A 77 -11.09 27.94 -9.62
N VAL A 78 -12.34 28.24 -9.99
CA VAL A 78 -13.56 27.81 -9.29
C VAL A 78 -13.80 26.29 -9.36
N LEU A 79 -13.57 25.66 -10.53
CA LEU A 79 -13.70 24.21 -10.66
C LEU A 79 -12.55 23.52 -9.92
N PHE A 80 -11.33 24.04 -10.05
CA PHE A 80 -10.17 23.52 -9.35
C PHE A 80 -10.34 23.57 -7.82
N GLU A 81 -10.84 24.66 -7.26
CA GLU A 81 -11.17 24.79 -5.83
C GLU A 81 -12.24 23.79 -5.36
N ALA A 82 -13.26 23.52 -6.18
CA ALA A 82 -14.30 22.56 -5.85
C ALA A 82 -13.76 21.11 -5.81
N LEU A 83 -12.82 20.77 -6.70
CA LEU A 83 -12.16 19.46 -6.76
C LEU A 83 -11.16 19.27 -5.63
N ASP A 84 -10.39 20.32 -5.32
CA ASP A 84 -9.46 20.28 -4.20
C ASP A 84 -10.26 20.10 -2.90
N ARG A 85 -11.31 20.90 -2.66
CA ARG A 85 -12.19 20.77 -1.48
C ARG A 85 -12.89 19.40 -1.36
N TRP A 86 -13.10 18.69 -2.47
CA TRP A 86 -13.71 17.35 -2.47
C TRP A 86 -12.76 16.27 -1.91
N GLN A 87 -11.48 16.34 -2.26
CA GLN A 87 -10.46 15.37 -1.85
C GLN A 87 -9.59 15.86 -0.68
N GLN A 88 -9.74 17.13 -0.29
CA GLN A 88 -8.89 17.77 0.71
C GLN A 88 -9.09 17.14 2.08
N ILE A 89 -7.98 16.66 2.63
CA ILE A 89 -7.89 16.30 4.03
C ILE A 89 -7.62 17.60 4.79
N PRO A 90 -8.49 18.00 5.74
CA PRO A 90 -8.30 19.23 6.49
C PRO A 90 -7.03 19.16 7.36
N GLN A 91 -6.40 20.32 7.59
CA GLN A 91 -5.24 20.43 8.48
C GLN A 91 -5.53 19.76 9.83
N PHE A 92 -4.59 18.94 10.28
CA PHE A 92 -4.72 18.15 11.50
C PHE A 92 -4.67 19.03 12.75
N TYR A 93 -3.72 19.97 12.80
CA TYR A 93 -3.59 20.95 13.87
C TYR A 93 -4.18 22.32 13.47
N PRO A 94 -4.73 23.10 14.42
CA PRO A 94 -5.07 22.66 15.78
C PRO A 94 -6.17 21.59 15.76
N ARG A 95 -6.13 20.70 16.75
CA ARG A 95 -7.18 19.68 16.94
C ARG A 95 -8.50 20.40 17.21
N ARG A 96 -9.54 19.94 16.53
CA ARG A 96 -10.90 20.50 16.59
C ARG A 96 -11.90 19.46 16.13
N ASP A 97 -13.16 19.69 16.43
CA ASP A 97 -14.23 18.86 15.87
C ASP A 97 -14.28 18.98 14.35
N LEU A 98 -14.11 17.85 13.66
CA LEU A 98 -14.20 17.70 12.22
C LEU A 98 -15.30 16.70 11.83
N SER A 99 -16.22 16.39 12.74
CA SER A 99 -17.28 15.39 12.54
C SER A 99 -18.34 15.78 11.52
N ALA A 100 -18.46 17.07 11.18
CA ALA A 100 -19.44 17.55 10.19
C ALA A 100 -19.23 16.88 8.81
N PRO A 101 -20.28 16.29 8.19
CA PRO A 101 -20.14 15.57 6.93
C PRO A 101 -19.95 16.50 5.73
N ASN A 102 -19.01 16.13 4.84
CA ASN A 102 -18.78 16.84 3.58
C ASN A 102 -19.79 16.43 2.48
N LEU A 103 -19.78 17.15 1.35
CA LEU A 103 -20.69 16.88 0.23
C LEU A 103 -20.49 15.49 -0.39
N GLN A 104 -19.23 15.06 -0.52
CA GLN A 104 -18.89 13.72 -1.02
C GLN A 104 -19.58 12.62 -0.19
N LEU A 105 -19.47 12.69 1.14
CA LEU A 105 -20.08 11.72 2.05
C LEU A 105 -21.61 11.73 1.94
N LYS A 106 -22.23 12.92 1.90
CA LYS A 106 -23.69 13.04 1.71
C LYS A 106 -24.12 12.41 0.38
N GLN A 107 -23.33 12.56 -0.68
CA GLN A 107 -23.64 11.94 -1.98
C GLN A 107 -23.51 10.42 -1.94
N ILE A 108 -22.47 9.88 -1.30
CA ILE A 108 -22.31 8.43 -1.10
C ILE A 108 -23.54 7.86 -0.39
N TYR A 109 -23.98 8.44 0.73
CA TYR A 109 -25.16 7.96 1.44
C TYR A 109 -26.47 8.10 0.65
N ARG A 110 -26.59 9.10 -0.24
CA ARG A 110 -27.72 9.17 -1.18
C ARG A 110 -27.72 8.01 -2.17
N LEU A 111 -26.54 7.60 -2.66
CA LEU A 111 -26.42 6.42 -3.54
C LEU A 111 -26.70 5.13 -2.79
N ILE A 112 -26.17 4.98 -1.57
CA ILE A 112 -26.48 3.86 -0.68
C ILE A 112 -27.99 3.79 -0.49
N LYS A 113 -28.67 4.86 -0.08
CA LYS A 113 -30.14 4.89 0.06
C LYS A 113 -30.91 4.53 -1.23
N LYS A 114 -30.32 4.75 -2.41
CA LYS A 114 -30.90 4.39 -3.72
C LYS A 114 -30.65 2.93 -4.13
N GLY A 115 -29.90 2.17 -3.35
CA GLY A 115 -29.67 0.74 -3.58
C GLY A 115 -28.20 0.34 -3.68
N LEU A 116 -27.25 1.29 -3.73
CA LEU A 116 -25.83 0.96 -3.91
C LEU A 116 -25.34 0.00 -2.82
N GLY A 117 -24.86 -1.17 -3.23
CA GLY A 117 -24.31 -2.19 -2.34
C GLY A 117 -25.37 -3.07 -1.65
N LYS A 118 -26.67 -2.80 -1.83
CA LYS A 118 -27.75 -3.53 -1.16
C LYS A 118 -27.70 -5.03 -1.47
N GLN A 119 -27.63 -5.39 -2.76
CA GLN A 119 -27.62 -6.79 -3.19
C GLN A 119 -26.38 -7.52 -2.66
N LEU A 120 -25.22 -6.85 -2.63
CA LEU A 120 -23.99 -7.41 -2.08
C LEU A 120 -24.21 -7.74 -0.61
N VAL A 121 -24.66 -6.77 0.20
CA VAL A 121 -24.92 -6.97 1.63
C VAL A 121 -25.93 -8.09 1.84
N GLU A 122 -27.07 -8.09 1.14
CA GLU A 122 -28.08 -9.16 1.21
C GLU A 122 -27.51 -10.55 0.87
N SER A 123 -26.58 -10.63 -0.09
CA SER A 123 -25.93 -11.87 -0.48
C SER A 123 -24.97 -12.37 0.61
N LEU A 124 -24.14 -11.49 1.16
CA LEU A 124 -23.22 -11.82 2.24
C LEU A 124 -23.97 -12.16 3.55
N SER A 125 -25.16 -11.57 3.78
CA SER A 125 -25.98 -11.84 4.96
C SER A 125 -26.54 -13.26 5.02
N LYS A 126 -26.53 -14.00 3.90
CA LYS A 126 -26.97 -15.42 3.86
C LYS A 126 -26.06 -16.33 4.68
N ASN A 127 -24.79 -15.98 4.80
CA ASN A 127 -23.78 -16.69 5.60
C ASN A 127 -23.02 -15.64 6.44
N PRO A 128 -23.60 -15.24 7.58
CA PRO A 128 -23.12 -14.10 8.33
C PRO A 128 -21.81 -14.42 9.06
N VAL A 129 -20.72 -13.82 8.58
CA VAL A 129 -19.40 -13.77 9.23
C VAL A 129 -18.93 -12.31 9.17
N PRO A 130 -17.90 -11.88 9.90
CA PRO A 130 -17.39 -10.52 9.78
C PRO A 130 -17.11 -10.09 8.33
N ILE A 131 -17.42 -8.83 7.99
CA ILE A 131 -16.94 -8.20 6.74
C ILE A 131 -15.66 -7.44 7.07
N VAL A 132 -14.61 -7.65 6.29
CA VAL A 132 -13.37 -6.85 6.31
C VAL A 132 -13.25 -6.16 4.97
N SER A 133 -13.59 -4.88 4.93
CA SER A 133 -13.49 -4.08 3.71
C SER A 133 -12.25 -3.21 3.70
N THR A 134 -11.53 -3.15 2.57
CA THR A 134 -10.41 -2.23 2.36
C THR A 134 -10.81 -0.92 1.68
N PHE A 135 -12.13 -0.67 1.61
CA PHE A 135 -12.71 0.57 1.12
C PHE A 135 -13.96 0.93 1.93
N PHE A 136 -14.18 2.23 2.19
CA PHE A 136 -15.22 2.67 3.13
C PHE A 136 -16.65 2.50 2.60
N ILE A 137 -16.90 2.56 1.28
CA ILE A 137 -18.26 2.48 0.74
C ILE A 137 -18.94 1.12 1.02
N PRO A 138 -18.30 -0.05 0.80
CA PRO A 138 -18.86 -1.33 1.22
C PRO A 138 -19.14 -1.41 2.72
N ALA A 139 -18.27 -0.87 3.57
CA ALA A 139 -18.50 -0.81 5.02
C ALA A 139 -19.72 0.05 5.36
N PHE A 140 -19.89 1.21 4.73
CA PHE A 140 -21.07 2.06 4.92
C PHE A 140 -22.35 1.41 4.44
N ALA A 141 -22.30 0.68 3.31
CA ALA A 141 -23.46 -0.06 2.83
C ALA A 141 -23.83 -1.18 3.81
N ALA A 142 -22.85 -1.92 4.34
CA ALA A 142 -23.08 -2.96 5.34
C ALA A 142 -23.68 -2.39 6.63
N ASP A 143 -23.22 -1.23 7.09
CA ASP A 143 -23.75 -0.55 8.28
C ASP A 143 -25.18 -0.05 8.04
N TYR A 144 -25.43 0.59 6.88
CA TYR A 144 -26.73 1.14 6.51
C TYR A 144 -27.81 0.07 6.27
N TYR A 145 -27.43 -1.08 5.72
CA TYR A 145 -28.34 -2.19 5.42
C TYR A 145 -28.38 -3.26 6.51
N ASP A 146 -27.95 -2.91 7.72
CA ASP A 146 -28.04 -3.75 8.92
C ASP A 146 -27.42 -5.14 8.72
N TYR A 147 -26.20 -5.19 8.17
CA TYR A 147 -25.45 -6.44 8.05
C TYR A 147 -25.38 -7.14 9.43
N PRO A 148 -25.72 -8.44 9.52
CA PRO A 148 -25.85 -9.15 10.79
C PRO A 148 -24.53 -9.38 11.52
N GLY A 149 -23.41 -9.48 10.81
CA GLY A 149 -22.07 -9.66 11.39
C GLY A 149 -21.36 -8.35 11.73
N ASP A 150 -20.16 -8.47 12.29
CA ASP A 150 -19.26 -7.34 12.50
C ASP A 150 -18.79 -6.72 11.17
N ILE A 151 -18.56 -5.41 11.18
CA ILE A 151 -18.14 -4.65 9.99
C ILE A 151 -16.81 -3.98 10.28
N TYR A 152 -15.77 -4.38 9.59
CA TYR A 152 -14.43 -3.83 9.69
C TYR A 152 -14.06 -3.03 8.44
N CYS A 153 -13.41 -1.88 8.62
CA CYS A 153 -12.91 -1.02 7.55
C CYS A 153 -11.40 -0.77 7.71
N VAL A 154 -10.59 -1.27 6.77
CA VAL A 154 -9.15 -1.05 6.71
C VAL A 154 -8.85 0.26 6.00
N THR A 155 -8.12 1.15 6.66
CA THR A 155 -7.63 2.38 6.02
C THR A 155 -6.33 2.09 5.27
N CYS A 156 -6.21 2.60 4.05
CA CYS A 156 -5.10 2.26 3.14
C CYS A 156 -4.11 3.41 2.87
N ASP A 157 -4.30 4.55 3.53
CA ASP A 157 -3.49 5.77 3.39
C ASP A 157 -2.99 6.23 4.76
N ALA A 158 -1.98 7.10 4.77
CA ALA A 158 -1.37 7.60 5.99
C ALA A 158 -2.16 8.73 6.67
N ASP A 159 -3.12 9.31 5.95
CA ASP A 159 -4.17 10.16 6.47
C ASP A 159 -5.42 9.96 5.61
N ILE A 160 -6.60 10.27 6.14
CA ILE A 160 -7.88 10.01 5.47
C ILE A 160 -8.77 11.25 5.49
N SER A 161 -9.54 11.43 4.42
CA SER A 161 -10.51 12.52 4.34
C SER A 161 -11.76 12.22 5.18
N ARG A 162 -12.57 13.26 5.44
CA ARG A 162 -13.82 13.10 6.20
C ARG A 162 -14.78 12.08 5.57
N ALA A 163 -14.67 11.81 4.27
CA ALA A 163 -15.51 10.83 3.58
C ALA A 163 -15.25 9.37 4.01
N TRP A 164 -14.12 9.09 4.67
CA TRP A 164 -13.81 7.76 5.20
C TRP A 164 -14.51 7.44 6.52
N ALA A 165 -15.06 8.44 7.22
CA ALA A 165 -15.85 8.24 8.43
C ALA A 165 -17.37 8.27 8.12
N PRO A 166 -18.22 7.56 8.89
CA PRO A 166 -19.64 7.41 8.58
C PRO A 166 -20.39 8.76 8.65
N LEU A 167 -21.60 8.81 8.08
CA LEU A 167 -22.45 10.00 8.12
C LEU A 167 -22.82 10.38 9.57
N ASP A 168 -23.18 9.37 10.37
CA ASP A 168 -23.33 9.48 11.82
C ASP A 168 -22.29 8.57 12.51
N PRO A 169 -21.09 9.10 12.80
CA PRO A 169 -19.98 8.30 13.31
C PRO A 169 -20.20 7.85 14.76
N LYS A 170 -21.10 8.50 15.51
CA LYS A 170 -21.38 8.19 16.91
C LYS A 170 -22.29 6.97 17.07
N THR A 171 -23.08 6.63 16.06
CA THR A 171 -24.02 5.50 16.11
C THR A 171 -23.59 4.33 15.23
N SER A 172 -22.69 4.55 14.27
CA SER A 172 -22.18 3.51 13.36
C SER A 172 -21.56 2.31 14.10
N ARG A 173 -21.74 1.10 13.53
CA ARG A 173 -21.14 -0.15 14.03
C ARG A 173 -19.78 -0.49 13.40
N ILE A 174 -19.27 0.39 12.54
CA ILE A 174 -18.03 0.13 11.80
C ILE A 174 -16.82 0.22 12.73
N LYS A 175 -16.05 -0.88 12.76
CA LYS A 175 -14.76 -1.01 13.43
C LYS A 175 -13.64 -0.67 12.45
N TYR A 176 -12.84 0.35 12.75
CA TYR A 176 -11.74 0.78 11.90
C TYR A 176 -10.44 0.08 12.24
N LEU A 177 -9.77 -0.46 11.22
CA LEU A 177 -8.43 -1.04 11.29
C LEU A 177 -7.47 0.00 10.71
N ALA A 178 -6.92 0.84 11.59
CA ALA A 178 -6.14 2.01 11.24
C ALA A 178 -4.71 1.65 10.82
N SER A 179 -4.26 2.23 9.70
CA SER A 179 -2.95 2.01 9.10
C SER A 179 -1.79 2.60 9.91
N ASN A 180 -2.05 3.65 10.69
CA ASN A 180 -1.06 4.32 11.54
C ASN A 180 -1.76 5.18 12.63
N GLY A 181 -0.96 5.80 13.51
CA GLY A 181 -1.45 6.66 14.59
C GLY A 181 -2.12 7.95 14.13
N ARG A 182 -1.65 8.57 13.04
CA ARG A 182 -2.32 9.74 12.43
C ARG A 182 -3.78 9.45 12.09
N VAL A 183 -4.06 8.28 11.50
CA VAL A 183 -5.41 7.86 11.13
C VAL A 183 -6.28 7.57 12.36
N VAL A 184 -5.72 6.97 13.41
CA VAL A 184 -6.44 6.76 14.69
C VAL A 184 -6.98 8.10 15.20
N GLU A 185 -6.11 9.09 15.35
CA GLU A 185 -6.51 10.38 15.86
C GLU A 185 -7.42 11.13 14.88
N ARG A 186 -7.21 10.96 13.56
CA ARG A 186 -8.07 11.54 12.53
C ARG A 186 -9.51 11.04 12.64
N LEU A 187 -9.71 9.73 12.85
CA LEU A 187 -11.02 9.12 13.04
C LEU A 187 -11.71 9.67 14.30
N LYS A 188 -10.97 9.87 15.41
CA LYS A 188 -11.48 10.52 16.61
C LYS A 188 -11.95 11.96 16.34
N LEU A 189 -11.17 12.74 15.59
CA LEU A 189 -11.59 14.11 15.18
C LEU A 189 -12.84 14.10 14.29
N TYR A 190 -13.06 13.02 13.52
CA TYR A 190 -14.28 12.82 12.75
C TYR A 190 -15.45 12.28 13.57
N GLY A 191 -15.28 12.05 14.87
CA GLY A 191 -16.34 11.64 15.79
C GLY A 191 -16.59 10.14 15.85
N VAL A 192 -15.71 9.32 15.27
CA VAL A 192 -15.76 7.85 15.42
C VAL A 192 -15.40 7.53 16.87
N ARG A 193 -16.18 6.62 17.47
CA ARG A 193 -15.97 6.23 18.87
C ARG A 193 -14.65 5.50 19.05
N GLU A 194 -13.93 5.81 20.12
CA GLU A 194 -12.56 5.32 20.34
C GLU A 194 -12.50 3.79 20.43
N GLU A 195 -13.49 3.15 21.05
CA GLU A 195 -13.60 1.70 21.15
C GLU A 195 -13.86 0.99 19.81
N GLN A 196 -14.14 1.75 18.74
CA GLN A 196 -14.28 1.24 17.38
C GLN A 196 -13.00 1.43 16.54
N ILE A 197 -11.91 1.95 17.11
CA ILE A 197 -10.68 2.26 16.36
C ILE A 197 -9.54 1.38 16.87
N PHE A 198 -9.01 0.53 16.00
CA PHE A 198 -7.91 -0.38 16.30
C PHE A 198 -6.67 0.02 15.51
N LEU A 199 -5.58 0.35 16.19
CA LEU A 199 -4.28 0.59 15.55
C LEU A 199 -3.66 -0.74 15.13
N THR A 200 -3.79 -1.11 13.87
CA THR A 200 -3.28 -2.39 13.36
C THR A 200 -2.01 -2.24 12.54
N GLY A 201 -1.86 -1.12 11.83
CA GLY A 201 -0.91 -1.03 10.72
C GLY A 201 -1.54 -1.45 9.40
N PHE A 202 -0.87 -1.10 8.29
CA PHE A 202 -1.28 -1.54 6.95
C PHE A 202 -1.07 -3.07 6.79
N PRO A 203 -1.98 -3.80 6.14
CA PRO A 203 -1.82 -5.24 5.92
C PRO A 203 -0.70 -5.55 4.91
N LEU A 204 0.47 -5.94 5.44
CA LEU A 204 1.62 -6.40 4.67
C LEU A 204 1.53 -7.91 4.37
N PRO A 205 2.03 -8.40 3.22
CA PRO A 205 1.92 -9.82 2.86
C PRO A 205 2.61 -10.74 3.87
N LYS A 206 1.91 -11.78 4.36
CA LYS A 206 2.45 -12.71 5.36
C LYS A 206 3.71 -13.43 4.88
N GLU A 207 3.78 -13.75 3.59
CA GLU A 207 4.95 -14.37 2.94
C GLU A 207 6.19 -13.47 2.97
N LEU A 208 6.01 -12.15 3.08
CA LEU A 208 7.09 -11.18 3.22
C LEU A 208 7.48 -10.95 4.67
N VAL A 209 6.53 -11.07 5.61
CA VAL A 209 6.78 -10.92 7.05
C VAL A 209 7.41 -12.19 7.65
N GLY A 210 6.80 -13.36 7.45
CA GLY A 210 7.30 -14.63 7.99
C GLY A 210 6.81 -14.97 9.40
N GLY A 211 5.56 -14.65 9.72
CA GLY A 211 4.93 -14.97 11.01
C GLY A 211 5.23 -13.94 12.11
N PRO A 212 4.75 -14.18 13.36
CA PRO A 212 4.91 -13.24 14.48
C PRO A 212 6.37 -12.92 14.85
N ALA A 213 7.31 -13.82 14.52
CA ALA A 213 8.74 -13.61 14.74
C ALA A 213 9.43 -12.88 13.57
N ALA A 214 8.68 -12.51 12.53
CA ALA A 214 9.15 -11.83 11.32
C ALA A 214 10.37 -12.52 10.66
N THR A 215 10.42 -13.85 10.63
CA THR A 215 11.64 -14.58 10.26
C THR A 215 12.11 -14.23 8.85
N ALA A 216 11.18 -14.30 7.89
CA ALA A 216 11.44 -14.04 6.48
C ALA A 216 11.75 -12.56 6.21
N LEU A 217 11.14 -11.63 6.94
CA LEU A 217 11.48 -10.21 6.88
C LEU A 217 12.90 -10.00 7.37
N LYS A 218 13.25 -10.51 8.56
CA LYS A 218 14.57 -10.34 9.17
C LYS A 218 15.68 -10.94 8.31
N ASP A 219 15.44 -12.08 7.65
CA ASP A 219 16.39 -12.69 6.71
C ASP A 219 16.64 -11.76 5.52
N ARG A 220 15.58 -11.30 4.86
CA ARG A 220 15.67 -10.40 3.70
C ARG A 220 16.25 -9.03 4.05
N LEU A 221 15.89 -8.46 5.20
CA LEU A 221 16.45 -7.19 5.65
C LEU A 221 17.98 -7.27 5.74
N MET A 222 18.52 -8.37 6.26
CA MET A 222 19.96 -8.55 6.34
C MET A 222 20.60 -8.68 4.95
N GLU A 223 20.01 -9.47 4.06
CA GLU A 223 20.46 -9.58 2.66
C GLU A 223 20.48 -8.21 1.97
N ARG A 224 19.44 -7.40 2.18
CA ARG A 224 19.36 -6.04 1.65
C ARG A 224 20.42 -5.12 2.23
N ILE A 225 20.65 -5.15 3.55
CA ILE A 225 21.68 -4.32 4.18
C ILE A 225 23.06 -4.60 3.55
N CYS A 226 23.37 -5.87 3.23
CA CYS A 226 24.62 -6.21 2.53
C CYS A 226 24.74 -5.55 1.15
N ASN A 227 23.64 -5.43 0.39
CA ASN A 227 23.61 -4.72 -0.90
C ASN A 227 23.64 -3.18 -0.73
N LEU A 228 23.02 -2.67 0.33
CA LEU A 228 22.77 -1.23 0.52
C LEU A 228 23.82 -0.51 1.37
N ASP A 229 24.82 -1.24 1.86
CA ASP A 229 25.97 -0.72 2.59
C ASP A 229 27.26 -1.46 2.19
N PRO A 230 27.66 -1.40 0.90
CA PRO A 230 28.82 -2.16 0.40
C PRO A 230 30.15 -1.72 1.04
N ARG A 231 30.19 -0.55 1.68
CA ARG A 231 31.36 -0.04 2.41
C ARG A 231 31.32 -0.32 3.92
N GLY A 232 30.25 -0.94 4.42
CA GLY A 232 30.08 -1.28 5.83
C GLY A 232 29.93 -0.10 6.79
N ILE A 233 29.65 1.11 6.29
CA ILE A 233 29.61 2.34 7.08
C ILE A 233 28.41 2.33 8.05
N PHE A 234 27.24 1.92 7.55
CA PHE A 234 26.06 1.78 8.40
C PHE A 234 26.24 0.59 9.35
N HIS A 235 26.70 -0.54 8.83
CA HIS A 235 26.85 -1.75 9.62
C HIS A 235 27.80 -1.57 10.80
N GLU A 236 29.00 -1.00 10.59
CA GLU A 236 29.96 -0.75 11.66
C GLU A 236 29.35 0.10 12.78
N ARG A 237 28.57 1.12 12.41
CA ARG A 237 27.93 2.02 13.35
C ARG A 237 26.81 1.35 14.17
N TYR A 238 26.08 0.41 13.58
CA TYR A 238 24.88 -0.20 14.18
C TYR A 238 25.05 -1.70 14.48
N GLU A 239 26.29 -2.22 14.49
CA GLU A 239 26.60 -3.64 14.58
C GLU A 239 25.91 -4.31 15.78
N ARG A 240 25.96 -3.66 16.95
CA ARG A 240 25.38 -4.21 18.19
C ARG A 240 23.87 -4.38 18.08
N GLN A 241 23.17 -3.39 17.50
CA GLN A 241 21.72 -3.40 17.31
C GLN A 241 21.34 -4.46 16.27
N LEU A 242 22.06 -4.51 15.14
CA LEU A 242 21.84 -5.51 14.08
C LEU A 242 22.01 -6.93 14.62
N ARG A 243 23.07 -7.19 15.39
CA ARG A 243 23.31 -8.50 16.01
C ARG A 243 22.24 -8.87 17.03
N HIS A 244 21.74 -7.91 17.81
CA HIS A 244 20.69 -8.15 18.78
C HIS A 244 19.37 -8.53 18.10
N GLU A 245 18.99 -7.79 17.06
CA GLU A 245 17.66 -7.93 16.44
C GLU A 245 17.60 -9.03 15.39
N LEU A 246 18.64 -9.15 14.56
CA LEU A 246 18.70 -10.08 13.42
C LEU A 246 19.49 -11.35 13.77
N GLY A 247 20.21 -11.36 14.88
CA GLY A 247 21.02 -12.49 15.34
C GLY A 247 22.40 -12.55 14.67
N PRO A 248 23.41 -13.11 15.37
CA PRO A 248 24.80 -13.11 14.91
C PRO A 248 25.04 -13.98 13.67
N ALA A 249 24.20 -14.98 13.42
CA ALA A 249 24.34 -15.91 12.29
C ALA A 249 23.91 -15.30 10.93
N ARG A 250 23.12 -14.23 10.94
CA ARG A 250 22.58 -13.60 9.72
C ARG A 250 23.53 -12.55 9.14
N CYS A 251 24.43 -11.98 9.95
CA CYS A 251 25.38 -10.95 9.54
C CYS A 251 26.57 -11.54 8.75
N LYS A 252 26.52 -11.44 7.41
CA LYS A 252 27.64 -11.77 6.51
C LYS A 252 27.82 -10.68 5.45
N LEU A 253 28.40 -9.55 5.84
CA LEU A 253 28.65 -8.41 4.96
C LEU A 253 29.47 -8.72 3.71
N THR A 254 30.30 -9.77 3.74
CA THR A 254 31.31 -9.99 2.71
C THR A 254 30.76 -10.58 1.41
N GLN A 255 29.49 -11.02 1.38
CA GLN A 255 28.86 -11.58 0.17
C GLN A 255 27.36 -11.28 0.16
N ALA A 256 26.91 -10.43 -0.76
CA ALA A 256 25.48 -10.31 -1.07
C ALA A 256 24.96 -11.64 -1.66
N ALA A 257 23.81 -12.09 -1.20
CA ALA A 257 23.20 -13.35 -1.67
C ALA A 257 22.63 -13.25 -3.09
N HIS A 258 22.39 -12.03 -3.56
CA HIS A 258 21.83 -11.74 -4.88
C HIS A 258 22.35 -10.37 -5.38
N PRO A 259 22.25 -10.08 -6.69
CA PRO A 259 22.59 -8.78 -7.23
C PRO A 259 21.73 -7.66 -6.62
N LEU A 260 22.31 -6.47 -6.46
CA LEU A 260 21.58 -5.26 -6.10
C LEU A 260 20.39 -5.09 -7.04
N THR A 261 19.19 -5.07 -6.49
CA THR A 261 17.93 -5.10 -7.23
C THR A 261 17.09 -3.88 -6.88
N VAL A 262 16.85 -3.03 -7.87
CA VAL A 262 15.93 -1.90 -7.77
C VAL A 262 14.62 -2.26 -8.47
N LEU A 263 13.51 -2.18 -7.75
CA LEU A 263 12.17 -2.41 -8.29
C LEU A 263 11.46 -1.07 -8.47
N TYR A 264 11.19 -0.69 -9.71
CA TYR A 264 10.32 0.42 -10.04
C TYR A 264 8.89 -0.04 -10.31
N SER A 265 7.92 0.51 -9.58
CA SER A 265 6.50 0.16 -9.77
C SER A 265 5.69 1.36 -10.22
N VAL A 266 5.02 1.22 -11.37
CA VAL A 266 3.95 2.14 -11.75
C VAL A 266 2.65 1.81 -11.02
N GLY A 267 1.81 2.82 -10.81
CA GLY A 267 0.45 2.59 -10.33
C GLY A 267 -0.40 1.86 -11.37
N GLY A 268 -1.51 1.23 -10.94
CA GLY A 268 -2.38 0.45 -11.83
C GLY A 268 -2.99 1.20 -13.03
N ALA A 269 -2.94 2.54 -13.03
CA ALA A 269 -3.32 3.37 -14.17
C ALA A 269 -2.21 3.52 -15.24
N GLY A 270 -1.00 2.99 -15.02
CA GLY A 270 0.16 3.18 -15.89
C GLY A 270 0.75 4.59 -15.86
N ALA A 271 0.31 5.43 -14.91
CA ALA A 271 0.87 6.75 -14.71
C ALA A 271 2.36 6.66 -14.36
N GLN A 272 3.15 7.63 -14.85
CA GLN A 272 4.60 7.68 -14.69
C GLN A 272 5.39 6.55 -15.39
N ARG A 273 4.83 5.90 -16.43
CA ARG A 273 5.60 4.96 -17.26
C ARG A 273 6.85 5.59 -17.90
N LYS A 274 6.78 6.87 -18.28
CA LYS A 274 7.92 7.59 -18.85
C LYS A 274 9.09 7.66 -17.85
N LEU A 275 8.79 7.95 -16.58
CA LEU A 275 9.78 8.02 -15.51
C LEU A 275 10.53 6.68 -15.36
N GLY A 276 9.85 5.54 -15.47
CA GLY A 276 10.52 4.23 -15.47
C GLY A 276 11.53 4.05 -16.61
N ALA A 277 11.23 4.59 -17.79
CA ALA A 277 12.15 4.59 -18.92
C ALA A 277 13.31 5.59 -18.75
N ASP A 278 13.05 6.76 -18.17
CA ASP A 278 14.09 7.75 -17.85
C ASP A 278 15.08 7.18 -16.82
N ILE A 279 14.58 6.46 -15.80
CA ILE A 279 15.42 5.75 -14.82
C ILE A 279 16.20 4.61 -15.49
N LEU A 280 15.55 3.80 -16.34
CA LEU A 280 16.22 2.74 -17.09
C LEU A 280 17.37 3.29 -17.94
N ALA A 281 17.18 4.44 -18.58
CA ALA A 281 18.22 5.11 -19.37
C ALA A 281 19.39 5.56 -18.49
N SER A 282 19.12 6.15 -17.33
CA SER A 282 20.15 6.56 -16.38
C SER A 282 20.93 5.37 -15.81
N LEU A 283 20.24 4.28 -15.47
CA LEU A 283 20.87 3.05 -14.92
C LEU A 283 21.44 2.10 -15.99
N ARG A 284 21.47 2.50 -17.27
CA ARG A 284 21.92 1.64 -18.37
C ARG A 284 23.32 1.05 -18.13
N ARG A 285 24.26 1.85 -17.64
CA ARG A 285 25.66 1.42 -17.43
C ARG A 285 25.79 0.38 -16.32
N PRO A 286 25.30 0.59 -15.09
CA PRO A 286 25.39 -0.43 -14.05
C PRO A 286 24.60 -1.69 -14.40
N ILE A 287 23.50 -1.59 -15.14
CA ILE A 287 22.79 -2.76 -15.67
C ILE A 287 23.67 -3.56 -16.64
N ALA A 288 24.26 -2.90 -17.65
CA ALA A 288 25.12 -3.56 -18.64
C ALA A 288 26.42 -4.15 -18.06
N ARG A 289 26.84 -3.67 -16.87
CA ARG A 289 27.98 -4.20 -16.11
C ARG A 289 27.60 -5.29 -15.12
N HIS A 290 26.33 -5.68 -15.05
CA HIS A 290 25.84 -6.70 -14.12
C HIS A 290 26.06 -6.30 -12.65
N GLU A 291 26.04 -4.99 -12.38
CA GLU A 291 26.17 -4.40 -11.04
C GLU A 291 24.79 -4.15 -10.41
N LEU A 292 23.77 -3.94 -11.24
CA LEU A 292 22.41 -3.64 -10.81
C LEU A 292 21.38 -4.35 -11.68
N ARG A 293 20.45 -5.06 -11.04
CA ARG A 293 19.23 -5.57 -11.66
C ARG A 293 18.11 -4.55 -11.50
N PHE A 294 17.43 -4.25 -12.60
CA PHE A 294 16.28 -3.35 -12.60
C PHE A 294 14.99 -4.08 -12.96
N VAL A 295 14.00 -4.00 -12.07
CA VAL A 295 12.70 -4.65 -12.22
C VAL A 295 11.63 -3.58 -12.45
N LEU A 296 10.99 -3.61 -13.62
CA LEU A 296 9.95 -2.67 -14.04
C LEU A 296 8.58 -3.34 -13.91
N MET A 297 7.85 -3.02 -12.83
CA MET A 297 6.52 -3.55 -12.58
C MET A 297 5.46 -2.70 -13.26
N ALA A 298 4.80 -3.28 -14.27
CA ALA A 298 3.82 -2.62 -15.14
C ALA A 298 2.35 -2.84 -14.70
N GLY A 299 2.09 -3.56 -13.62
CA GLY A 299 0.74 -4.01 -13.28
C GLY A 299 0.23 -5.06 -14.26
N THR A 300 -1.06 -5.00 -14.59
CA THR A 300 -1.72 -5.86 -15.59
C THR A 300 -1.76 -5.21 -16.99
N ARG A 301 -0.97 -4.15 -17.24
CA ARG A 301 -1.03 -3.33 -18.45
C ARG A 301 -0.01 -3.79 -19.50
N LYS A 302 -0.47 -4.55 -20.50
CA LYS A 302 0.37 -5.05 -21.62
C LYS A 302 1.02 -3.93 -22.44
N ASP A 303 0.36 -2.78 -22.59
CA ASP A 303 0.92 -1.62 -23.29
C ASP A 303 2.10 -0.99 -22.54
N VAL A 304 2.08 -1.03 -21.20
CA VAL A 304 3.20 -0.54 -20.37
C VAL A 304 4.36 -1.53 -20.39
N VAL A 305 4.08 -2.84 -20.37
CA VAL A 305 5.10 -3.89 -20.59
C VAL A 305 5.79 -3.65 -21.93
N LYS A 306 5.03 -3.52 -23.02
CA LYS A 306 5.58 -3.26 -24.34
C LYS A 306 6.43 -1.99 -24.37
N TYR A 307 5.93 -0.91 -23.77
CA TYR A 307 6.65 0.37 -23.70
C TYR A 307 8.03 0.23 -23.04
N TYR A 308 8.12 -0.52 -21.94
CA TYR A 308 9.41 -0.77 -21.28
C TYR A 308 10.33 -1.68 -22.08
N THR A 309 9.78 -2.72 -22.73
CA THR A 309 10.57 -3.59 -23.60
C THR A 309 11.18 -2.81 -24.75
N ASP A 310 10.37 -1.98 -25.43
CA ASP A 310 10.83 -1.13 -26.53
C ASP A 310 11.92 -0.15 -26.06
N ALA A 311 11.76 0.45 -24.87
CA ALA A 311 12.73 1.36 -24.28
C ALA A 311 14.07 0.65 -23.97
N ALA A 312 14.03 -0.56 -23.41
CA ALA A 312 15.23 -1.36 -23.14
C ALA A 312 15.98 -1.71 -24.44
N VAL A 313 15.26 -2.10 -25.49
CA VAL A 313 15.84 -2.39 -26.82
C VAL A 313 16.47 -1.13 -27.42
N ALA A 314 15.79 0.02 -27.37
CA ALA A 314 16.33 1.28 -27.86
C ALA A 314 17.60 1.72 -27.10
N LEU A 315 17.71 1.35 -25.83
CA LEU A 315 18.90 1.54 -25.00
C LEU A 315 19.95 0.42 -25.18
N GLY A 316 19.80 -0.49 -26.15
CA GLY A 316 20.75 -1.57 -26.39
C GLY A 316 20.88 -2.57 -25.24
N LEU A 317 19.88 -2.67 -24.38
CA LEU A 317 19.80 -3.61 -23.24
C LEU A 317 19.04 -4.89 -23.60
N GLU A 318 18.89 -5.21 -24.89
CA GLU A 318 18.13 -6.39 -25.35
C GLU A 318 18.68 -7.69 -24.77
N LYS A 319 20.01 -7.82 -24.67
CA LYS A 319 20.68 -9.00 -24.08
C LYS A 319 20.48 -9.12 -22.57
N GLU A 320 20.11 -8.02 -21.92
CA GLU A 320 19.91 -7.95 -20.47
C GLU A 320 18.46 -8.24 -20.07
N LEU A 321 17.54 -8.32 -21.04
CA LEU A 321 16.13 -8.61 -20.80
C LEU A 321 15.94 -10.02 -20.20
N GLY A 322 15.13 -10.09 -19.15
CA GLY A 322 14.78 -11.33 -18.44
C GLY A 322 15.62 -11.61 -17.20
N GLU A 323 16.87 -11.15 -17.17
CA GLU A 323 17.81 -11.37 -16.06
C GLU A 323 18.18 -10.07 -15.32
N TRP A 324 18.75 -9.09 -16.03
CA TRP A 324 19.22 -7.82 -15.47
C TRP A 324 18.22 -6.68 -15.67
N VAL A 325 17.41 -6.73 -16.72
CA VAL A 325 16.20 -5.92 -16.88
C VAL A 325 14.99 -6.85 -16.89
N ARG A 326 14.21 -6.85 -15.81
CA ARG A 326 13.02 -7.71 -15.69
C ARG A 326 11.77 -6.86 -15.90
N ILE A 327 10.90 -7.30 -16.80
CA ILE A 327 9.62 -6.66 -17.07
C ILE A 327 8.52 -7.73 -16.99
N PRO A 328 8.16 -8.21 -15.79
CA PRO A 328 7.16 -9.25 -15.65
C PRO A 328 5.79 -8.78 -16.18
N SER A 329 5.06 -9.70 -16.83
CA SER A 329 3.70 -9.46 -17.33
C SER A 329 2.74 -10.42 -16.65
N TYR A 330 1.57 -9.91 -16.29
CA TYR A 330 0.52 -10.68 -15.60
C TYR A 330 -0.82 -10.43 -16.26
N GLU A 331 -1.66 -11.46 -16.32
CA GLU A 331 -2.98 -11.38 -16.95
C GLU A 331 -4.04 -10.88 -15.96
N THR A 332 -3.94 -11.32 -14.70
CA THR A 332 -4.91 -10.99 -13.65
C THR A 332 -4.28 -10.23 -12.49
N ARG A 333 -5.12 -9.52 -11.71
CA ARG A 333 -4.65 -8.81 -10.50
C ARG A 333 -4.11 -9.75 -9.42
N PRO A 334 -4.75 -10.89 -9.10
CA PRO A 334 -4.19 -11.83 -8.13
C PRO A 334 -2.81 -12.35 -8.52
N GLU A 335 -2.61 -12.70 -9.80
CA GLU A 335 -1.29 -13.09 -10.34
C GLU A 335 -0.28 -11.95 -10.21
N TYR A 336 -0.67 -10.72 -10.56
CA TYR A 336 0.19 -9.56 -10.38
C TYR A 336 0.56 -9.34 -8.91
N PHE A 337 -0.36 -9.45 -7.96
CA PHE A 337 -0.05 -9.25 -6.54
C PHE A 337 0.85 -10.35 -5.99
N ALA A 338 0.61 -11.61 -6.34
CA ALA A 338 1.50 -12.72 -5.98
C ALA A 338 2.90 -12.51 -6.57
N GLY A 339 2.99 -12.25 -7.88
CA GLY A 339 4.27 -11.99 -8.55
C GLY A 339 4.96 -10.71 -8.08
N PHE A 340 4.22 -9.68 -7.68
CA PHE A 340 4.77 -8.48 -7.07
C PHE A 340 5.42 -8.78 -5.73
N ASN A 341 4.78 -9.62 -4.90
CA ASN A 341 5.38 -10.06 -3.64
C ASN A 341 6.66 -10.88 -3.88
N GLU A 342 6.68 -11.74 -4.90
CA GLU A 342 7.91 -12.44 -5.30
C GLU A 342 9.04 -11.49 -5.69
N GLN A 343 8.75 -10.43 -6.46
CA GLN A 343 9.78 -9.44 -6.81
C GLN A 343 10.22 -8.62 -5.60
N LEU A 344 9.31 -8.24 -4.69
CA LEU A 344 9.65 -7.52 -3.46
C LEU A 344 10.52 -8.34 -2.51
N ALA A 345 10.36 -9.67 -2.50
CA ALA A 345 11.18 -10.57 -1.71
C ALA A 345 12.67 -10.50 -2.09
N LEU A 346 12.97 -10.09 -3.33
CA LEU A 346 14.31 -9.99 -3.91
C LEU A 346 14.79 -8.55 -4.10
N ALA A 347 13.90 -7.56 -3.98
CA ALA A 347 14.24 -6.17 -4.19
C ALA A 347 14.98 -5.61 -2.98
N ASP A 348 16.01 -4.79 -3.22
CA ASP A 348 16.70 -4.02 -2.19
C ASP A 348 16.13 -2.62 -2.05
N ILE A 349 15.62 -2.04 -3.15
CA ILE A 349 15.04 -0.70 -3.17
C ILE A 349 13.70 -0.74 -3.90
N LEU A 350 12.68 -0.13 -3.30
CA LEU A 350 11.39 0.10 -3.94
C LEU A 350 11.31 1.55 -4.42
N TRP A 351 11.22 1.75 -5.73
CA TRP A 351 11.04 3.06 -6.33
C TRP A 351 9.62 3.21 -6.87
N THR A 352 8.82 4.08 -6.27
CA THR A 352 7.42 4.27 -6.67
C THR A 352 6.89 5.61 -6.18
N LYS A 353 5.73 6.03 -6.67
CA LYS A 353 5.01 7.16 -6.07
C LYS A 353 4.57 6.81 -4.65
N PRO A 354 4.43 7.78 -3.73
CA PRO A 354 4.06 7.52 -2.34
C PRO A 354 2.57 7.15 -2.20
N SER A 355 2.17 5.99 -2.73
CA SER A 355 0.83 5.41 -2.54
C SER A 355 0.79 4.55 -1.27
N GLU A 356 -0.13 3.58 -1.21
CA GLU A 356 -0.15 2.55 -0.16
C GLU A 356 1.18 1.80 -0.04
N LEU A 357 1.96 1.75 -1.13
CA LEU A 357 3.29 1.13 -1.12
C LEU A 357 4.27 1.82 -0.16
N SER A 358 3.98 3.04 0.30
CA SER A 358 4.76 3.71 1.35
C SER A 358 4.86 2.85 2.62
N PHE A 359 3.79 2.12 2.98
CA PHE A 359 3.78 1.24 4.14
C PHE A 359 4.70 0.02 4.00
N TYR A 360 5.13 -0.33 2.78
CA TYR A 360 6.04 -1.45 2.55
C TYR A 360 7.45 -1.19 3.08
N THR A 361 7.73 0.05 3.51
CA THR A 361 8.96 0.35 4.25
C THR A 361 9.10 -0.49 5.53
N GLY A 362 7.99 -0.88 6.15
CA GLY A 362 7.98 -1.82 7.28
C GLY A 362 8.58 -3.19 6.97
N LEU A 363 8.66 -3.59 5.70
CA LEU A 363 9.35 -4.81 5.29
C LEU A 363 10.88 -4.65 5.22
N GLY A 364 11.42 -3.53 5.68
CA GLY A 364 12.84 -3.21 5.52
C GLY A 364 13.21 -2.82 4.10
N LEU A 365 12.27 -2.21 3.36
CA LEU A 365 12.48 -1.72 2.01
C LEU A 365 12.65 -0.19 2.05
N PRO A 366 13.84 0.35 1.75
CA PRO A 366 13.99 1.78 1.55
C PRO A 366 13.19 2.20 0.30
N ILE A 367 12.43 3.29 0.43
CA ILE A 367 11.56 3.76 -0.65
C ILE A 367 12.11 5.04 -1.27
N VAL A 368 12.39 4.99 -2.57
CA VAL A 368 12.66 6.18 -3.38
C VAL A 368 11.34 6.68 -3.96
N MET A 369 10.89 7.83 -3.49
CA MET A 369 9.56 8.38 -3.81
C MET A 369 9.59 9.17 -5.11
N ALA A 370 8.86 8.67 -6.10
CA ALA A 370 8.50 9.44 -7.29
C ALA A 370 7.52 10.58 -6.93
N PRO A 371 7.39 11.60 -7.79
CA PRO A 371 6.47 12.71 -7.52
C PRO A 371 5.05 12.20 -7.23
N PRO A 372 4.37 12.73 -6.20
CA PRO A 372 2.98 12.42 -5.93
C PRO A 372 2.08 12.90 -7.07
N ILE A 373 0.99 12.16 -7.30
CA ILE A 373 -0.03 12.44 -8.30
C ILE A 373 -1.29 13.01 -7.63
N GLY A 374 -1.59 12.56 -6.40
CA GLY A 374 -2.79 12.95 -5.65
C GLY A 374 -2.48 13.50 -4.26
N SER A 375 -3.43 14.20 -3.65
CA SER A 375 -3.29 14.81 -2.32
C SER A 375 -3.04 13.79 -1.21
N GLN A 376 -3.62 12.59 -1.30
CA GLN A 376 -3.36 11.49 -0.35
C GLN A 376 -1.89 11.07 -0.35
N GLU A 377 -1.25 11.11 -1.52
CA GLU A 377 0.14 10.70 -1.70
C GLU A 377 1.11 11.70 -1.04
N GLU A 378 0.69 12.96 -0.85
CA GLU A 378 1.43 13.95 -0.06
C GLU A 378 1.53 13.57 1.42
N PHE A 379 0.44 13.05 1.99
CA PHE A 379 0.44 12.58 3.38
C PHE A 379 1.25 11.30 3.55
N ASN A 380 1.16 10.38 2.59
CA ASN A 380 1.98 9.17 2.57
C ASN A 380 3.47 9.52 2.48
N ARG A 381 3.83 10.49 1.63
CA ARG A 381 5.21 11.02 1.53
C ARG A 381 5.69 11.58 2.87
N LEU A 382 4.89 12.43 3.50
CA LEU A 382 5.24 13.03 4.78
C LEU A 382 5.40 11.98 5.87
N TRP A 383 4.48 11.01 5.94
CA TRP A 383 4.57 9.89 6.87
C TRP A 383 5.85 9.08 6.65
N LEU A 384 6.19 8.75 5.41
CA LEU A 384 7.39 7.98 5.07
C LEU A 384 8.68 8.73 5.42
N GLN A 385 8.69 10.06 5.30
CA GLN A 385 9.79 10.93 5.77
C GLN A 385 9.92 10.92 7.29
N TYR A 386 8.80 10.96 8.03
CA TYR A 386 8.83 10.88 9.51
C TYR A 386 9.33 9.53 10.01
N ILE A 387 8.95 8.44 9.34
CA ILE A 387 9.48 7.10 9.61
C ILE A 387 10.98 7.02 9.26
N GLY A 388 11.46 7.88 8.36
CA GLY A 388 12.83 7.81 7.85
C GLY A 388 13.07 6.59 6.94
N GLY A 389 11.99 5.98 6.45
CA GLY A 389 12.01 4.77 5.62
C GLY A 389 12.07 5.03 4.12
N GLY A 390 12.05 6.30 3.72
CA GLY A 390 12.16 6.68 2.32
C GLY A 390 12.54 8.14 2.10
N ILE A 391 12.90 8.44 0.86
CA ILE A 391 13.41 9.74 0.42
C ILE A 391 12.81 10.12 -0.92
N THR A 392 12.59 11.42 -1.16
CA THR A 392 12.15 11.90 -2.48
C THR A 392 13.28 11.69 -3.48
N GLN A 393 12.95 11.18 -4.67
CA GLN A 393 13.94 11.03 -5.73
C GLN A 393 14.59 12.38 -6.09
N ASN A 394 15.87 12.35 -6.42
CA ASN A 394 16.52 13.43 -7.14
C ASN A 394 16.15 13.36 -8.64
N GLU A 395 16.73 14.24 -9.46
CA GLU A 395 16.54 14.23 -10.91
C GLU A 395 16.85 12.82 -11.50
N PRO A 396 15.85 12.13 -12.09
CA PRO A 396 15.99 10.75 -12.57
C PRO A 396 17.04 10.54 -13.63
N LEU A 397 17.36 11.56 -14.43
CA LEU A 397 18.39 11.46 -15.45
C LEU A 397 19.79 11.22 -14.85
N TYR A 398 20.00 11.61 -13.59
CA TYR A 398 21.25 11.42 -12.85
C TYR A 398 21.16 10.30 -11.80
N ALA A 399 20.19 9.38 -11.93
CA ALA A 399 19.96 8.28 -10.98
C ALA A 399 21.19 7.44 -10.71
N GLU A 400 22.01 7.13 -11.72
CA GLU A 400 23.28 6.40 -11.51
C GLU A 400 24.17 7.09 -10.47
N GLU A 401 24.27 8.41 -10.47
CA GLU A 401 25.16 9.13 -9.55
C GLU A 401 24.60 9.15 -8.13
N TRP A 402 23.43 9.77 -7.94
CA TRP A 402 22.92 9.99 -6.59
C TRP A 402 22.46 8.70 -5.90
N LEU A 403 22.01 7.69 -6.65
CA LEU A 403 21.58 6.42 -6.06
C LEU A 403 22.79 5.68 -5.49
N PHE A 404 23.88 5.61 -6.24
CA PHE A 404 25.10 4.96 -5.78
C PHE A 404 25.79 5.77 -4.68
N ASP A 405 25.68 7.10 -4.64
CA ASP A 405 26.13 7.88 -3.48
C ASP A 405 25.38 7.50 -2.20
N TRP A 406 24.05 7.33 -2.29
CA TRP A 406 23.23 6.90 -1.15
C TRP A 406 23.50 5.46 -0.71
N ILE A 407 23.79 4.55 -1.65
CA ILE A 407 24.17 3.17 -1.35
C ILE A 407 25.57 3.14 -0.71
N ASN A 408 26.57 3.75 -1.36
CA ASN A 408 27.96 3.72 -0.91
C ASN A 408 28.19 4.40 0.44
N SER A 409 27.31 5.33 0.83
CA SER A 409 27.36 5.99 2.14
C SER A 409 26.64 5.21 3.25
N GLY A 410 26.00 4.08 2.93
CA GLY A 410 25.12 3.34 3.86
C GLY A 410 23.79 4.07 4.15
N GLY A 411 23.47 5.12 3.38
CA GLY A 411 22.23 5.89 3.54
C GLY A 411 20.99 5.05 3.23
N MET A 412 21.05 4.19 2.20
CA MET A 412 19.96 3.27 1.88
C MET A 412 19.77 2.19 2.96
N ALA A 413 20.86 1.61 3.48
CA ALA A 413 20.77 0.64 4.57
C ALA A 413 20.16 1.25 5.84
N ARG A 414 20.49 2.51 6.13
CA ARG A 414 19.85 3.27 7.22
C ARG A 414 18.35 3.41 7.01
N MET A 415 17.89 3.75 5.81
CA MET A 415 16.45 3.86 5.53
C MET A 415 15.75 2.50 5.62
N ALA A 416 16.38 1.43 5.12
CA ALA A 416 15.87 0.07 5.26
C ALA A 416 15.67 -0.30 6.74
N TRP A 417 16.66 -0.01 7.57
CA TRP A 417 16.61 -0.23 9.00
C TRP A 417 15.53 0.62 9.70
N SER A 418 15.50 1.93 9.46
CA SER A 418 14.48 2.82 10.05
C SER A 418 13.05 2.43 9.66
N GLY A 419 12.83 2.07 8.38
CA GLY A 419 11.54 1.56 7.92
C GLY A 419 11.09 0.34 8.71
N TYR A 420 12.00 -0.63 8.91
CA TYR A 420 11.73 -1.82 9.70
C TYR A 420 11.46 -1.55 11.19
N THR A 421 12.24 -0.66 11.82
CA THR A 421 12.11 -0.41 13.27
C THR A 421 10.93 0.49 13.62
N GLU A 422 10.61 1.47 12.78
CA GLU A 422 9.62 2.50 13.12
C GLU A 422 8.23 2.26 12.50
N ALA A 423 8.15 1.57 11.34
CA ALA A 423 6.86 1.35 10.69
C ALA A 423 6.17 0.06 11.18
N PRO A 424 4.82 0.03 11.21
CA PRO A 424 4.10 -1.21 11.49
C PRO A 424 4.42 -2.33 10.50
N THR A 425 4.90 -3.47 11.00
CA THR A 425 5.32 -4.62 10.19
C THR A 425 4.29 -5.76 10.12
N HIS A 426 3.52 -5.96 11.18
CA HIS A 426 2.60 -7.10 11.35
C HIS A 426 1.12 -6.74 11.17
N GLY A 427 0.78 -5.78 10.30
CA GLY A 427 -0.59 -5.30 10.18
C GLY A 427 -1.62 -6.39 9.85
N THR A 428 -1.27 -7.32 8.97
CA THR A 428 -2.14 -8.46 8.61
C THR A 428 -2.44 -9.33 9.83
N TYR A 429 -1.44 -9.64 10.66
CA TYR A 429 -1.61 -10.47 11.86
C TYR A 429 -2.47 -9.76 12.91
N ARG A 430 -2.23 -8.47 13.16
CA ARG A 430 -3.06 -7.68 14.11
C ARG A 430 -4.51 -7.58 13.65
N ILE A 431 -4.74 -7.41 12.34
CA ILE A 431 -6.09 -7.42 11.78
C ILE A 431 -6.78 -8.76 12.02
N GLU A 432 -6.07 -9.88 11.80
CA GLU A 432 -6.63 -11.21 12.08
C GLU A 432 -6.96 -11.41 13.55
N ASP A 433 -6.11 -10.95 14.45
CA ASP A 433 -6.35 -11.05 15.89
C ASP A 433 -7.61 -10.28 16.28
N VAL A 434 -7.75 -9.04 15.81
CA VAL A 434 -8.93 -8.20 16.07
C VAL A 434 -10.20 -8.82 15.47
N VAL A 435 -10.16 -9.24 14.21
CA VAL A 435 -11.33 -9.77 13.50
C VAL A 435 -11.79 -11.11 14.08
N LEU A 436 -10.85 -11.93 14.57
CA LEU A 436 -11.13 -13.26 15.12
C LEU A 436 -11.25 -13.28 16.65
N GLY A 437 -11.12 -12.12 17.31
CA GLY A 437 -11.20 -12.01 18.77
C GLY A 437 -10.10 -12.77 19.51
N ARG A 438 -8.87 -12.76 18.99
CA ARG A 438 -7.68 -13.41 19.57
C ARG A 438 -6.84 -12.40 20.34
N ASP A 439 -6.17 -12.87 21.37
CA ASP A 439 -5.13 -12.09 22.05
C ASP A 439 -3.91 -11.99 21.12
N SER A 440 -3.41 -10.76 20.91
CA SER A 440 -2.23 -10.54 20.08
C SER A 440 -0.96 -10.71 20.92
N GLU A 441 -0.05 -11.57 20.45
CA GLU A 441 1.29 -11.75 21.02
C GLU A 441 2.29 -10.70 20.50
N LEU A 442 1.83 -9.79 19.64
CA LEU A 442 2.65 -8.77 19.00
C LEU A 442 2.79 -7.54 19.91
N HIS A 443 3.96 -6.91 19.86
CA HIS A 443 4.19 -5.66 20.58
C HIS A 443 3.17 -4.58 20.17
N GLU A 444 2.81 -3.72 21.12
CA GLU A 444 1.98 -2.55 20.85
C GLU A 444 2.68 -1.58 19.90
N LEU A 445 1.92 -1.02 18.96
CA LEU A 445 2.45 -0.04 18.02
C LEU A 445 2.58 1.33 18.68
N PRO A 446 3.68 2.07 18.44
CA PRO A 446 3.76 3.46 18.88
C PRO A 446 2.71 4.30 18.16
N LEU A 447 2.01 5.17 18.90
CA LEU A 447 1.07 6.13 18.32
C LEU A 447 1.82 7.35 17.77
N ILE A 448 2.43 7.19 16.59
CA ILE A 448 3.03 8.29 15.85
C ILE A 448 1.92 9.06 15.13
N VAL A 449 1.70 10.32 15.52
CA VAL A 449 0.64 11.20 14.99
C VAL A 449 1.21 12.20 14.02
#